data_AF-A0A3B9ISV6-F1
#
_entry.id   AF-A0A3B9ISV6-F1
#
_cell.length_a   1.000
_cell.length_b   1.000
_cell.length_c   1.000
_cell.angle_alpha   90.00
_cell.angle_beta   90.00
_cell.angle_gamma   90.00
#
_symmetry.space_group_name_H-M   'P 1'
#
loop_
_entity.id
_entity.type
_entity.pdbx_description
1 polymer ?
#
loop_
_entity_poly.entity_id
_entity_poly.type
_entity_poly.pdbx_seq_one_letter_code
_entity_poly.pdbx_strand_id
1 'polypeptide(L)'
;RFGDPETQVLLPRLWGDLAQILLAARDGRLDPSMIELDPRTALTVVLAAKGYPGDYARGEEIRGLDAARAAAPDVIVFHAGTKTDDAGRLLSNGG
;
A
#
# COMPACT_ATOMS: atom_id res chain seq x y z
N ARG A 1 6.56 -13.76 4.65
CA ARG A 1 6.68 -12.32 4.35
C ARG A 1 5.67 -11.96 3.27
N PHE A 2 5.25 -10.72 3.24
CA PHE A 2 4.43 -10.15 2.19
C PHE A 2 5.33 -9.62 1.05
N GLY A 3 4.81 -9.59 -0.18
CA GLY A 3 5.48 -8.99 -1.34
C GLY A 3 5.11 -7.50 -1.49
N ASP A 4 5.97 -6.71 -2.12
CA ASP A 4 5.69 -5.31 -2.47
C ASP A 4 5.90 -5.17 -3.99
N PRO A 5 4.85 -4.90 -4.79
CA PRO A 5 3.55 -4.32 -4.42
C PRO A 5 2.37 -5.31 -4.28
N GLU A 6 2.59 -6.62 -4.18
CA GLU A 6 1.48 -7.60 -4.16
C GLU A 6 0.56 -7.45 -2.94
N THR A 7 1.07 -6.94 -1.82
CA THR A 7 0.29 -6.76 -0.58
C THR A 7 -0.81 -5.72 -0.74
N GLN A 8 -0.55 -4.68 -1.53
CA GLN A 8 -1.44 -3.59 -1.82
C GLN A 8 -2.66 -4.02 -2.65
N VAL A 9 -2.65 -5.22 -3.24
CA VAL A 9 -3.85 -5.83 -3.86
C VAL A 9 -4.47 -6.93 -3.00
N LEU A 10 -3.68 -7.63 -2.17
CA LEU A 10 -4.17 -8.73 -1.34
C LEU A 10 -4.92 -8.24 -0.10
N LEU A 11 -4.34 -7.31 0.66
CA LEU A 11 -4.92 -6.89 1.95
C LEU A 11 -6.21 -6.09 1.82
N PRO A 12 -6.40 -5.20 0.83
CA PRO A 12 -7.69 -4.51 0.68
C PRO A 12 -8.85 -5.46 0.36
N ARG A 13 -8.55 -6.67 -0.13
CA ARG A 13 -9.54 -7.72 -0.39
C ARG A 13 -9.75 -8.64 0.80
N LEU A 14 -8.91 -8.59 1.83
CA LEU A 14 -9.05 -9.46 3.00
C LEU A 14 -10.23 -8.98 3.84
N TRP A 15 -11.22 -9.87 4.01
CA TRP A 15 -12.29 -9.67 4.98
C TRP A 15 -11.85 -10.22 6.34
N GLY A 16 -12.26 -9.54 7.42
CA GLY A 16 -11.90 -9.90 8.79
C GLY A 16 -10.73 -9.09 9.36
N ASP A 17 -10.13 -9.60 10.44
CA ASP A 17 -9.07 -8.94 11.19
C ASP A 17 -7.72 -9.61 10.93
N LEU A 18 -6.84 -8.91 10.20
CA LEU A 18 -5.49 -9.37 9.89
C LEU A 18 -4.68 -9.70 11.17
N ALA A 19 -4.86 -8.94 12.26
CA ALA A 19 -4.13 -9.19 13.49
C ALA A 19 -4.54 -10.53 14.13
N GLN A 20 -5.82 -10.87 14.09
CA GLN A 20 -6.32 -12.16 14.58
C GLN A 20 -5.80 -13.33 13.74
N ILE A 21 -5.78 -13.17 12.42
CA ILE A 21 -5.24 -14.18 11.50
C ILE A 21 -3.75 -14.42 11.77
N LEU A 22 -2.97 -13.34 11.91
CA LEU A 22 -1.54 -13.43 12.21
C LEU A 22 -1.28 -14.04 13.60
N LEU A 23 -2.10 -13.71 14.59
CA LEU A 23 -2.02 -14.30 15.93
C LEU A 23 -2.33 -15.80 15.93
N ALA A 24 -3.37 -16.22 15.20
CA ALA A 24 -3.72 -17.63 15.04
C ALA A 24 -2.61 -18.39 14.32
N ALA A 25 -2.00 -17.80 13.28
CA ALA A 25 -0.86 -18.39 12.58
C ALA A 25 0.36 -18.57 13.50
N ARG A 26 0.70 -17.57 14.30
CA ARG A 26 1.76 -17.68 15.33
C ARG A 26 1.51 -18.85 16.28
N ASP A 27 0.26 -19.03 16.68
CA ASP A 27 -0.14 -20.02 17.68
C ASP A 27 -0.42 -21.42 17.11
N GLY A 28 -0.22 -21.63 15.81
CA GLY A 28 -0.54 -22.90 15.15
C GLY A 28 -2.04 -23.22 15.12
N ARG A 29 -2.89 -22.19 15.26
CA ARG A 29 -4.36 -22.26 15.28
C ARG A 29 -5.00 -21.64 14.04
N LEU A 30 -4.22 -21.38 12.98
CA LEU A 30 -4.75 -20.83 11.74
C LEU A 30 -5.70 -21.83 11.09
N ASP A 31 -6.93 -21.39 10.86
CA ASP A 31 -7.95 -22.14 10.15
C ASP A 31 -8.26 -21.45 8.80
N PRO A 32 -8.40 -22.19 7.68
CA PRO A 32 -8.74 -21.60 6.39
C PRO A 32 -10.03 -20.78 6.37
N SER A 33 -11.00 -21.10 7.23
CA SER A 33 -12.24 -20.33 7.37
C SER A 33 -12.05 -18.92 7.93
N MET A 34 -10.88 -18.63 8.52
CA MET A 34 -10.54 -17.27 8.98
C MET A 34 -10.14 -16.34 7.84
N ILE A 35 -9.95 -16.86 6.62
CA ILE A 35 -9.53 -16.08 5.45
C ILE A 35 -10.68 -16.06 4.45
N GLU A 36 -11.33 -14.91 4.37
CA GLU A 36 -12.32 -14.61 3.35
C GLU A 36 -11.80 -13.47 2.48
N LEU A 37 -11.98 -13.57 1.16
CA LEU A 37 -11.53 -12.57 0.21
C LEU A 37 -12.72 -11.97 -0.53
N ASP A 38 -12.72 -10.65 -0.66
CA ASP A 38 -13.63 -9.92 -1.53
C ASP A 38 -13.49 -10.45 -2.98
N PRO A 39 -14.59 -10.86 -3.63
CA PRO A 39 -14.55 -11.38 -4.99
C PRO A 39 -14.21 -10.31 -6.03
N ARG A 40 -14.31 -9.01 -5.70
CA ARG A 40 -13.92 -7.92 -6.60
C ARG A 40 -12.41 -7.98 -6.89
N THR A 41 -12.03 -7.57 -8.11
CA THR A 41 -10.64 -7.45 -8.51
C THR A 41 -10.02 -6.19 -7.91
N ALA A 42 -8.83 -6.31 -7.32
CA ALA A 42 -7.97 -5.18 -6.95
C ALA A 42 -6.75 -5.10 -7.87
N LEU A 43 -6.33 -3.89 -8.20
CA LEU A 43 -5.16 -3.60 -9.03
C LEU A 43 -4.35 -2.49 -8.38
N THR A 44 -3.02 -2.61 -8.42
CA THR A 44 -2.09 -1.60 -7.93
C THR A 44 -1.18 -1.14 -9.05
N VAL A 45 -0.88 0.16 -9.07
CA VAL A 45 0.10 0.77 -9.98
C VAL A 45 1.13 1.49 -9.11
N VAL A 46 2.39 1.12 -9.28
CA VAL A 46 3.51 1.79 -8.59
C VAL A 46 3.91 3.02 -9.40
N LEU A 47 3.90 4.19 -8.75
CA LEU A 47 4.50 5.40 -9.29
C LEU A 47 5.95 5.49 -8.81
N ALA A 48 6.88 5.34 -9.75
CA ALA A 48 8.32 5.39 -9.46
C ALA A 48 8.90 6.77 -9.83
N ALA A 49 9.94 7.19 -9.09
CA ALA A 49 10.71 8.37 -9.43
C ALA A 49 11.41 8.18 -10.79
N LYS A 50 11.55 9.27 -11.54
CA LYS A 50 12.25 9.26 -12.83
C LYS A 50 13.69 8.80 -12.64
N GLY A 51 14.09 7.76 -13.38
CA GLY A 51 15.42 7.14 -13.28
C GLY A 51 15.42 5.76 -12.65
N TYR A 52 14.35 5.37 -11.95
CA TYR A 52 14.21 4.01 -11.42
C TYR A 52 14.35 2.93 -12.53
N PRO A 53 15.06 1.81 -12.29
CA PRO A 53 15.69 1.40 -11.03
C PRO A 53 17.13 1.89 -10.79
N GLY A 54 17.65 2.77 -11.65
CA GLY A 54 18.98 3.36 -11.52
C GLY A 54 19.00 4.57 -10.56
N ASP A 55 19.87 5.53 -10.83
CA ASP A 55 19.94 6.76 -10.04
C ASP A 55 18.70 7.62 -10.25
N TYR A 56 18.11 8.10 -9.15
CA TYR A 56 16.95 8.99 -9.17
C TYR A 56 17.08 10.09 -8.11
N ALA A 57 16.49 11.24 -8.41
CA ALA A 57 16.43 12.36 -7.48
C ALA A 57 15.43 12.10 -6.35
N ARG A 58 15.74 12.62 -5.16
CA ARG A 58 14.84 12.62 -3.99
C ARG A 58 14.45 14.06 -3.67
N GLY A 59 13.34 14.24 -2.96
CA GLY A 59 12.87 15.55 -2.50
C GLY A 59 11.93 16.25 -3.48
N GLU A 60 11.48 15.57 -4.53
CA GLU A 60 10.47 16.12 -5.43
C GLU A 60 9.11 16.14 -4.74
N GLU A 61 8.40 17.26 -4.86
CA GLU A 61 7.10 17.43 -4.21
C GLU A 61 6.01 16.62 -4.92
N ILE A 62 5.29 15.83 -4.14
CA ILE A 62 4.17 15.01 -4.58
C ILE A 62 2.88 15.79 -4.32
N ARG A 63 2.11 16.07 -5.38
CA ARG A 63 0.87 16.86 -5.35
C ARG A 63 -0.31 16.02 -5.84
N GLY A 64 -1.53 16.49 -5.58
CA GLY A 64 -2.76 15.93 -6.17
C GLY A 64 -3.32 14.66 -5.49
N LEU A 65 -2.83 14.29 -4.30
CA LEU A 65 -3.29 13.08 -3.60
C LEU A 65 -4.77 13.14 -3.21
N ASP A 66 -5.26 14.32 -2.82
CA ASP A 66 -6.67 14.48 -2.45
C ASP A 66 -7.58 14.29 -3.68
N ALA A 67 -7.17 14.82 -4.83
CA ALA A 67 -7.88 14.60 -6.10
C ALA A 67 -7.83 13.12 -6.52
N ALA A 68 -6.70 12.43 -6.33
CA ALA A 68 -6.57 11.00 -6.62
C ALA A 68 -7.50 10.16 -5.73
N ARG A 69 -7.53 10.41 -4.41
CA ARG A 69 -8.43 9.74 -3.46
C ARG A 69 -9.90 10.02 -3.76
N ALA A 70 -10.22 11.23 -4.22
CA ALA A 70 -11.58 11.61 -4.59
C ALA A 70 -12.02 11.09 -5.97
N ALA A 71 -11.11 10.52 -6.77
CA ALA A 71 -11.44 10.07 -8.13
C ALA A 71 -12.47 8.92 -8.14
N ALA A 72 -12.43 8.04 -7.14
CA ALA A 72 -13.43 7.00 -6.90
C ALA A 72 -13.36 6.52 -5.45
N PRO A 73 -14.48 6.03 -4.87
CA PRO A 73 -14.56 5.66 -3.45
C PRO A 73 -13.61 4.53 -3.04
N ASP A 74 -13.27 3.63 -3.97
CA ASP A 74 -12.39 2.48 -3.72
C ASP A 74 -10.90 2.77 -4.03
N VAL A 75 -10.52 4.03 -4.32
CA VAL A 75 -9.12 4.40 -4.58
C VAL A 75 -8.37 4.57 -3.27
N ILE A 76 -7.34 3.75 -3.10
CA ILE A 76 -6.43 3.80 -1.94
C ILE A 76 -5.04 4.21 -2.42
N VAL A 77 -4.45 5.19 -1.73
CA VAL A 77 -3.07 5.62 -1.98
C VAL A 77 -2.17 5.10 -0.87
N PHE A 78 -1.32 4.13 -1.20
CA PHE A 78 -0.29 3.62 -0.31
C PHE A 78 1.03 4.37 -0.52
N HIS A 79 1.62 4.86 0.56
CA HIS A 79 2.91 5.53 0.55
C HIS A 79 4.04 4.51 0.70
N ALA A 80 4.93 4.44 -0.30
CA ALA A 80 6.20 3.73 -0.22
C ALA A 80 7.31 4.71 0.23
N GLY A 81 8.24 5.03 -0.67
CA GLY A 81 9.35 5.95 -0.41
C GLY A 81 8.97 7.43 -0.42
N THR A 82 8.19 7.88 0.56
CA THR A 82 7.81 9.30 0.72
C THR A 82 8.12 9.81 2.13
N LYS A 83 8.29 11.13 2.26
CA LYS A 83 8.41 11.81 3.56
C LYS A 83 7.61 13.11 3.56
N THR A 84 7.22 13.56 4.75
CA THR A 84 6.68 14.91 4.93
C THR A 84 7.78 15.82 5.45
N ASP A 85 7.95 17.01 4.88
CA ASP A 85 8.89 18.01 5.39
C ASP A 85 8.28 18.88 6.51
N ASP A 86 9.09 19.76 7.10
CA ASP A 86 8.66 20.64 8.20
C ASP A 86 7.55 21.63 7.79
N ALA A 87 7.41 21.90 6.49
CA ALA A 87 6.35 22.74 5.94
C ALA A 87 5.07 21.95 5.64
N GLY A 88 5.03 20.65 5.94
CA GLY A 88 3.89 19.76 5.70
C GLY A 88 3.77 19.28 4.26
N ARG A 89 4.77 19.53 3.40
CA ARG A 89 4.76 19.06 2.01
C ARG A 89 5.19 17.61 1.95
N LEU A 90 4.50 16.83 1.12
CA LEU A 90 4.90 15.46 0.85
C LEU A 90 5.93 15.42 -0.27
N LEU A 91 7.04 14.74 -0.03
CA LEU A 91 8.19 14.65 -0.94
C LEU A 91 8.54 13.19 -1.25
N SER A 92 9.12 12.94 -2.42
CA SER A 92 9.78 11.67 -2.72
C SER A 92 11.00 11.47 -1.82
N ASN A 93 11.20 10.26 -1.32
CA ASN A 93 12.33 9.93 -0.42
C ASN A 93 13.12 8.69 -0.84
N GLY A 94 12.65 7.96 -1.86
CA GLY A 94 13.19 6.65 -2.21
C GLY A 94 12.79 5.57 -1.22
N GLY A 95 12.88 4.32 -1.67
CA GLY A 95 12.78 3.13 -0.82
C GLY A 95 14.10 2.82 -0.14
#